data_AF-A0A0U4Y2W6-F1
#
_entry.id   AF-A0A0U4Y2W6-F1
#
_cell.length_a   1.000
_cell.length_b   1.000
_cell.length_c   1.000
_cell.angle_alpha   90.00
_cell.angle_beta   90.00
_cell.angle_gamma   90.00
#
_symmetry.space_group_name_H-M   'P 1'
#
loop_
_entity.id
_entity.type
_entity.pdbx_description
1 polymer ?
#
loop_
_entity_poly.entity_id
_entity_poly.type
_entity_poly.pdbx_seq_one_letter_code
_entity_poly.pdbx_strand_id
1 'polypeptide(L)'
;MTPEQERQQHICAAYRAAQSAIPMFVVYRPITSDHPGKWVARMHLTEPAAATDLLIEADTLVGIRIQLPPEAVNIGRYFYDNPVIEEVWL
;
A
#
# COMPACT_ATOMS: atom_id res chain seq x y z
N MET A 1 -9.97 15.56 -14.75
CA MET A 1 -9.53 14.56 -13.75
C MET A 1 -8.52 15.26 -12.85
N THR A 2 -8.59 15.11 -11.54
CA THR A 2 -7.59 15.70 -10.64
C THR A 2 -6.32 14.84 -10.61
N PRO A 3 -5.14 15.39 -10.30
CA PRO A 3 -3.92 14.59 -10.16
C PRO A 3 -4.05 13.43 -9.16
N GLU A 4 -4.85 13.62 -8.11
CA GLU A 4 -5.16 12.59 -7.12
C GLU A 4 -5.99 11.44 -7.71
N GLN A 5 -6.99 11.76 -8.53
CA GLN A 5 -7.82 10.77 -9.24
C GLN A 5 -7.00 9.98 -10.25
N GLU A 6 -6.10 10.63 -10.99
CA GLU A 6 -5.19 9.96 -11.94
C GLU A 6 -4.25 8.98 -11.21
N ARG A 7 -3.68 9.41 -10.08
CA ARG A 7 -2.85 8.55 -9.23
C ARG A 7 -3.63 7.35 -8.70
N GLN A 8 -4.84 7.57 -8.17
CA GLN A 8 -5.69 6.49 -7.69
C GLN A 8 -6.07 5.52 -8.81
N GLN A 9 -6.38 6.02 -10.00
CA GLN A 9 -6.66 5.18 -11.16
C GLN A 9 -5.44 4.32 -11.55
N HIS A 10 -4.23 4.89 -11.50
CA HIS A 10 -3.00 4.15 -11.76
C HIS A 10 -2.76 3.05 -10.72
N ILE A 11 -2.94 3.35 -9.43
CA ILE A 11 -2.84 2.38 -8.32
C ILE A 11 -3.82 1.22 -8.53
N CYS A 12 -5.09 1.52 -8.79
CA CYS A 12 -6.11 0.50 -9.05
C CYS A 12 -5.79 -0.35 -10.28
N ALA A 13 -5.28 0.27 -11.36
CA ALA A 13 -4.90 -0.47 -12.57
C ALA A 13 -3.72 -1.41 -12.31
N ALA A 14 -2.69 -0.96 -11.59
CA ALA A 14 -1.54 -1.78 -11.24
C ALA A 14 -1.93 -2.97 -10.33
N TYR A 15 -2.75 -2.71 -9.31
CA TYR A 15 -3.25 -3.76 -8.42
C TYR A 15 -4.08 -4.80 -9.18
N ARG A 16 -5.00 -4.39 -10.07
CA ARG A 16 -5.79 -5.33 -10.90
C ARG A 16 -4.93 -6.12 -11.88
N ALA A 17 -3.93 -5.49 -12.49
CA ALA A 17 -3.00 -6.16 -13.39
C ALA A 17 -2.15 -7.22 -12.66
N ALA A 18 -1.90 -7.02 -11.36
CA ALA A 18 -1.11 -7.91 -10.54
C ALA A 18 -1.91 -9.04 -9.85
N GLN A 19 -3.23 -9.13 -10.04
CA GLN A 19 -4.10 -10.08 -9.33
C GLN A 19 -3.66 -11.54 -9.42
N SER A 20 -3.07 -11.97 -10.55
CA SER A 20 -2.53 -13.33 -10.70
C SER A 20 -1.31 -13.63 -9.82
N ALA A 21 -0.70 -12.60 -9.23
CA ALA A 21 0.47 -12.67 -8.36
C ALA A 21 0.14 -12.33 -6.89
N ILE A 22 -1.16 -12.22 -6.57
CA ILE A 22 -1.72 -11.93 -5.24
C ILE A 22 -1.05 -10.67 -4.65
N PRO A 23 -1.43 -9.47 -5.14
CA PRO A 23 -0.83 -8.21 -4.76
C PRO A 23 -1.27 -7.83 -3.34
N MET A 24 -0.33 -7.31 -2.57
CA MET A 24 -0.51 -6.98 -1.16
C MET A 24 0.05 -5.59 -0.88
N PHE A 25 -0.73 -4.70 -0.29
CA PHE A 25 -0.22 -3.44 0.25
C PHE A 25 0.17 -3.60 1.71
N VAL A 26 1.40 -3.22 2.04
CA VAL A 26 1.87 -3.11 3.42
C VAL A 26 1.96 -1.64 3.76
N VAL A 27 1.24 -1.22 4.81
CA VAL A 27 1.21 0.15 5.30
C VAL A 27 2.18 0.30 6.47
N TYR A 28 3.04 1.29 6.38
CA TYR A 28 4.09 1.60 7.33
C TYR A 28 3.77 2.90 8.08
N ARG A 29 4.10 2.92 9.37
CA ARG A 29 4.04 4.09 10.25
C ARG A 29 5.02 5.18 9.78
N PRO A 30 4.80 6.46 10.16
CA PRO A 30 5.61 7.61 9.72
C PRO A 30 6.99 7.71 10.39
N ILE A 31 7.65 6.57 10.56
CA ILE A 31 8.96 6.41 11.20
C ILE A 31 9.95 5.68 10.26
N THR A 32 9.57 5.43 9.00
CA THR A 32 10.50 4.87 8.00
C THR A 32 11.58 5.90 7.66
N SER A 33 12.81 5.43 7.43
CA SER A 33 13.96 6.30 7.22
C SER A 33 13.99 6.99 5.85
N ASP A 34 13.33 6.40 4.86
CA ASP A 34 13.32 6.86 3.46
C ASP A 34 12.17 7.82 3.15
N HIS A 35 11.10 7.83 3.96
CA HIS A 35 9.99 8.78 3.87
C HIS A 35 9.64 9.33 5.26
N PRO A 36 10.57 10.09 5.89
CA PRO A 36 10.41 10.53 7.28
C PRO A 36 9.16 11.40 7.46
N GLY A 37 8.33 11.04 8.45
CA GLY A 37 7.11 11.78 8.77
C GLY A 37 5.90 11.49 7.88
N LYS A 38 6.01 10.59 6.89
CA LYS A 38 4.90 10.20 6.01
C LYS A 38 4.43 8.78 6.28
N TRP A 39 3.12 8.58 6.23
CA TRP A 39 2.57 7.24 6.09
C TRP A 39 2.87 6.72 4.69
N VAL A 40 3.26 5.46 4.60
CA VAL A 40 3.67 4.85 3.34
C VAL A 40 2.93 3.53 3.14
N ALA A 41 2.35 3.28 1.97
CA ALA A 41 1.95 1.94 1.56
C ALA A 41 2.80 1.48 0.36
N ARG A 42 3.32 0.25 0.43
CA ARG A 42 4.07 -0.39 -0.67
C ARG A 42 3.32 -1.60 -1.15
N MET A 43 3.18 -1.74 -2.46
CA MET A 43 2.67 -2.97 -3.05
C MET A 43 3.79 -4.01 -3.18
N HIS A 44 3.53 -5.19 -2.66
CA HIS A 44 4.34 -6.39 -2.80
C HIS A 44 3.52 -7.41 -3.59
N LEU A 45 4.20 -8.26 -4.35
CA LEU A 45 3.61 -9.47 -4.93
C LEU A 45 3.97 -10.62 -4.00
N THR A 46 2.99 -11.48 -3.68
CA THR A 46 3.27 -12.67 -2.86
C THR A 46 3.75 -13.84 -3.71
N GLU A 47 3.40 -13.88 -5.01
CA GLU A 47 3.89 -14.90 -5.95
C GLU A 47 4.24 -14.31 -7.34
N PRO A 48 5.53 -14.21 -7.73
CA PRO A 48 6.72 -14.42 -6.89
C PRO A 48 6.80 -13.35 -5.80
N ALA A 49 7.39 -13.71 -4.66
CA ALA A 49 7.66 -12.77 -3.59
C ALA A 49 8.60 -11.65 -4.09
N ALA A 50 8.04 -10.49 -4.42
CA ALA A 50 8.76 -9.39 -5.05
C ALA A 50 8.19 -8.03 -4.59
N ALA A 51 9.09 -7.10 -4.28
CA ALA A 51 8.71 -5.70 -4.11
C ALA A 51 8.38 -5.09 -5.48
N THR A 52 7.43 -4.15 -5.50
CA THR A 52 7.15 -3.33 -6.67
C THR A 52 7.53 -1.88 -6.41
N ASP A 53 7.64 -1.09 -7.47
CA ASP A 53 7.87 0.35 -7.37
C ASP A 53 6.59 1.14 -6.99
N LEU A 54 5.46 0.46 -6.80
CA LEU A 54 4.19 1.12 -6.49
C LEU A 54 4.16 1.55 -5.02
N LEU A 55 4.20 2.86 -4.82
CA LEU A 55 4.28 3.55 -3.54
C LEU A 55 3.12 4.53 -3.40
N ILE A 56 2.49 4.51 -2.22
CA ILE A 56 1.49 5.51 -1.81
C ILE A 56 2.05 6.25 -0.60
N GLU A 57 2.03 7.58 -0.66
CA GLU A 57 2.40 8.44 0.47
C GLU A 57 1.23 9.33 0.88
N ALA A 58 1.10 9.54 2.19
CA ALA A 58 0.16 10.49 2.76
C ALA A 58 0.63 11.01 4.13
N ASP A 59 0.11 12.16 4.54
CA ASP A 59 0.35 12.72 5.88
C ASP A 59 -0.40 11.97 6.99
N THR A 60 -1.42 11.19 6.63
CA THR A 60 -2.26 10.45 7.57
C THR A 60 -2.55 9.04 7.08
N LEU A 61 -2.80 8.13 8.01
CA LEU A 61 -3.27 6.77 7.69
C LEU A 61 -4.56 6.79 6.87
N VAL A 62 -5.48 7.73 7.16
CA VAL A 62 -6.72 7.91 6.39
C VAL A 62 -6.41 8.26 4.93
N GLY A 63 -5.42 9.12 4.70
CA GLY A 63 -4.97 9.49 3.36
C GLY A 63 -4.39 8.30 2.57
N ILE A 64 -3.78 7.32 3.23
CA ILE A 64 -3.40 6.05 2.58
C ILE A 64 -4.64 5.26 2.19
N ARG A 65 -5.56 5.04 3.14
CA ARG A 65 -6.74 4.19 2.94
C ARG A 65 -7.65 4.67 1.81
N ILE A 66 -7.78 5.99 1.61
CA ILE A 66 -8.58 6.57 0.51
C ILE A 66 -7.98 6.24 -0.87
N GLN A 67 -6.66 6.04 -0.95
CA GLN A 67 -5.95 5.80 -2.20
C GLN A 67 -5.79 4.31 -2.53
N LEU A 68 -5.93 3.43 -1.54
CA LEU A 68 -5.89 2.00 -1.76
C LEU A 68 -7.01 1.57 -2.73
N PRO A 69 -6.80 0.50 -3.50
CA PRO A 69 -7.84 -0.06 -4.34
C PRO A 69 -9.10 -0.37 -3.50
N PRO A 70 -10.30 0.04 -3.95
CA PRO A 70 -11.53 -0.15 -3.16
C PRO A 70 -11.90 -1.63 -2.97
N GLU A 71 -11.40 -2.50 -3.84
CA GLU A 71 -11.54 -3.95 -3.70
C GLU A 71 -10.56 -4.60 -2.71
N ALA A 72 -9.52 -3.88 -2.28
CA ALA A 72 -8.55 -4.42 -1.32
C ALA A 72 -9.15 -4.48 0.09
N VAL A 73 -8.87 -5.56 0.80
CA VAL A 73 -9.40 -5.82 2.15
C VAL A 73 -8.27 -5.74 3.17
N ASN A 74 -8.47 -4.95 4.22
CA ASN A 74 -7.55 -4.91 5.35
C ASN A 74 -7.65 -6.22 6.14
N ILE A 75 -6.56 -6.98 6.15
CA ILE A 75 -6.43 -8.24 6.89
C ILE A 75 -5.77 -8.05 8.26
N GLY A 76 -5.39 -6.82 8.60
CA GLY A 76 -4.62 -6.48 9.79
C GLY A 76 -3.16 -6.91 9.68
N ARG A 77 -2.35 -6.44 10.65
CA ARG A 77 -0.98 -6.92 10.82
C ARG A 77 -0.94 -8.16 11.71
N TYR A 78 0.02 -9.03 11.49
CA TYR A 78 0.32 -10.12 12.40
C TYR A 78 1.12 -9.63 13.61
N PHE A 79 1.00 -10.34 14.75
CA PHE A 79 1.66 -9.93 16.00
C PHE A 79 3.19 -9.85 15.86
N TYR A 80 3.79 -10.73 15.06
CA TYR A 80 5.23 -10.80 14.86
C TYR A 80 5.74 -9.98 13.67
N ASP A 81 4.87 -9.21 13.01
CA ASP A 81 5.32 -8.27 11.99
C ASP A 81 6.21 -7.20 12.60
N ASN A 82 7.12 -6.66 11.78
CA ASN A 82 7.97 -5.55 12.18
C ASN A 82 7.08 -4.42 12.77
N PRO A 83 7.39 -3.87 13.96
CA PRO A 83 6.59 -2.83 14.61
C PRO A 83 6.30 -1.59 13.76
N VAL A 84 7.10 -1.35 12.71
CA VAL A 84 6.87 -0.27 11.74
C VAL A 84 5.66 -0.52 10.83
N ILE A 85 5.24 -1.77 10.66
CA ILE A 85 4.06 -2.16 9.89
C ILE A 85 2.81 -1.89 10.73
N GLU A 86 1.87 -1.14 10.14
CA GLU A 86 0.58 -0.83 10.72
C GLU A 86 -0.53 -1.73 10.19
N GLU A 87 -0.64 -1.86 8.87
CA GLU A 87 -1.73 -2.59 8.22
C GLU A 87 -1.21 -3.38 7.03
N VAL A 88 -1.97 -4.42 6.68
CA VAL A 88 -1.77 -5.20 5.47
C VAL A 88 -3.11 -5.30 4.75
N TRP A 89 -3.09 -5.09 3.45
CA TRP A 89 -4.27 -5.09 2.59
C TRP A 89 -4.04 -6.03 1.41
N LEU A 90 -5.01 -6.91 1.13
CA LEU A 90 -4.98 -7.89 0.04
C LEU A 90 -6.08 -7.64 -0.97
#